data_AF-A0A7G6A8I9-F1
#
_entry.id   AF-A0A7G6A8I9-F1
#
_cell.length_a   1.000
_cell.length_b   1.000
_cell.length_c   1.000
_cell.angle_alpha   90.00
_cell.angle_beta   90.00
_cell.angle_gamma   90.00
#
_symmetry.space_group_name_H-M   'P 1'
#
loop_
_entity.id
_entity.type
_entity.pdbx_description
1 polymer ?
#
loop_
_entity_poly.entity_id
_entity_poly.type
_entity_poly.pdbx_seq_one_letter_code
_entity_poly.pdbx_strand_id
1 'polypeptide(L)'
;MNLYQFLLLLRARRRLILSTLLVTVLLALGWSLIQNKTYTATASVLLNYKGVDPLTGVTTPGQLLPGYMATQIDIITSKNVALRVVDRLRLATSPVVIAQFQDATDGKGSVRDWLADLLLRKLEIKPARESSVVEISFKGADPAFAAAVANAFAEEYQNASVQLKTEPMKKAASYFNEQTKQLRDNVETAQARLSKYQQEKGIVSLDNNRVDIELARLNDLSSQLVAAQAAALEATSRERMAGGNAVHSPDVANNPLVQNLRVALASAEAKLAEGAARYGSNHPQYRAARAEVDKMRADLNAALGTVSKSVGGNAQVLRQREEELRAALAAQKTRVLELNRTRDELGVLLKDLDSAQRAFDAASGRFSQTRIEAQAEQSDIAVLNPAVAPAEPSGPRVLLNTLVAILLGSILGVGLALLLELLQRPVRSGADVHDLLGIPVLGTIEWQAPRPRSGLRALMAPRRLLRLN
;
A
#
# COMPACT_ATOMS: atom_id res chain seq x y z
N MET A 1 2.65 -10.07 -78.34
CA MET A 1 1.25 -10.53 -78.36
C MET A 1 0.37 -9.30 -78.34
N ASN A 2 -0.40 -9.03 -79.40
CA ASN A 2 -1.27 -7.85 -79.49
C ASN A 2 -2.65 -8.14 -78.82
N LEU A 3 -3.39 -7.11 -78.42
CA LEU A 3 -4.70 -7.24 -77.75
C LEU A 3 -5.68 -8.11 -78.57
N TYR A 4 -5.59 -8.00 -79.91
CA TYR A 4 -6.36 -8.81 -80.85
C TYR A 4 -6.02 -10.32 -80.78
N GLN A 5 -4.73 -10.68 -80.71
CA GLN A 5 -4.28 -12.07 -80.55
C GLN A 5 -4.73 -12.66 -79.21
N PHE A 6 -4.75 -11.86 -78.14
CA PHE A 6 -5.24 -12.28 -76.83
C PHE A 6 -6.75 -12.61 -76.85
N LEU A 7 -7.57 -11.79 -77.51
CA LEU A 7 -9.00 -12.07 -77.67
C LEU A 7 -9.28 -13.31 -78.54
N LEU A 8 -8.48 -13.53 -79.58
CA LEU A 8 -8.56 -14.75 -80.40
C LEU A 8 -8.19 -16.00 -79.60
N LEU A 9 -7.19 -15.92 -78.72
CA LEU A 9 -6.81 -16.99 -77.80
C LEU A 9 -7.94 -17.35 -76.85
N LEU A 10 -8.55 -16.35 -76.21
CA LEU A 10 -9.70 -16.52 -75.32
C LEU A 10 -10.85 -17.24 -76.04
N ARG A 11 -11.15 -16.85 -77.28
CA ARG A 11 -12.22 -17.46 -78.09
C ARG A 11 -11.88 -18.89 -78.53
N ALA A 12 -10.64 -19.15 -78.94
CA ALA A 12 -10.19 -20.46 -79.41
C ALA A 12 -10.09 -21.49 -78.27
N ARG A 13 -9.57 -21.08 -77.12
CA ARG A 13 -9.38 -21.94 -75.94
C ARG A 13 -10.56 -21.86 -74.95
N ARG A 14 -11.70 -21.24 -75.31
CA ARG A 14 -12.87 -21.06 -74.43
C ARG A 14 -13.35 -22.34 -73.75
N ARG A 15 -13.25 -23.50 -74.41
CA ARG A 15 -13.62 -24.80 -73.83
C ARG A 15 -12.71 -25.19 -72.67
N LEU A 16 -11.41 -24.91 -72.79
CA LEU A 16 -10.41 -25.17 -71.77
C LEU A 16 -10.56 -24.21 -70.58
N ILE A 17 -10.80 -22.93 -70.86
CA ILE A 17 -11.04 -21.91 -69.82
C ILE A 17 -12.33 -22.24 -69.06
N LEU A 18 -13.41 -22.58 -69.76
CA LEU A 18 -14.67 -22.97 -69.11
C LEU A 18 -14.57 -24.30 -68.39
N SER A 19 -13.83 -25.29 -68.89
CA SER A 19 -13.67 -26.58 -68.21
C SER A 19 -12.83 -26.46 -66.94
N THR A 20 -11.75 -25.67 -66.97
CA THR A 20 -10.91 -25.38 -65.80
C THR A 20 -11.68 -24.60 -64.74
N LEU A 21 -12.46 -23.59 -65.15
CA LEU A 21 -13.38 -22.87 -64.27
C LEU A 21 -14.45 -23.80 -63.66
N LEU A 22 -15.09 -24.65 -64.48
CA LEU A 22 -16.11 -25.58 -64.00
C LEU A 22 -15.52 -26.58 -62.98
N VAL A 23 -14.35 -27.14 -63.26
CA VAL A 23 -13.67 -28.08 -62.35
C VAL A 23 -13.28 -27.40 -61.04
N THR A 24 -12.70 -26.20 -61.08
CA THR A 24 -12.30 -25.46 -59.86
C THR A 24 -13.50 -25.07 -59.01
N VAL A 25 -14.61 -24.63 -59.61
CA VAL A 25 -15.85 -24.33 -58.90
C VAL A 25 -16.48 -25.59 -58.31
N LEU A 26 -16.56 -26.70 -59.06
CA LEU A 26 -17.10 -27.96 -58.54
C LEU A 26 -16.25 -28.52 -57.39
N LEU A 27 -14.92 -28.44 -57.49
CA LEU A 27 -14.02 -28.85 -56.41
C LEU A 27 -14.21 -27.97 -55.16
N ALA A 28 -14.27 -26.66 -55.33
CA ALA A 28 -14.48 -25.74 -54.19
C ALA A 28 -15.86 -25.94 -53.54
N LEU A 29 -16.91 -26.15 -54.33
CA LEU A 29 -18.26 -26.36 -53.84
C LEU A 29 -18.38 -27.74 -53.16
N GLY A 30 -17.83 -28.79 -53.76
CA GLY A 30 -17.74 -30.12 -53.15
C GLY A 30 -16.97 -30.09 -51.83
N TRP A 31 -15.79 -29.46 -51.80
CA TRP A 31 -15.01 -29.28 -50.58
C TRP A 31 -15.77 -28.50 -49.50
N SER A 32 -16.44 -27.41 -49.89
CA SER A 32 -17.20 -26.57 -48.98
C SER A 32 -18.47 -27.24 -48.43
N LEU A 33 -19.02 -28.24 -49.11
CA LEU A 33 -20.19 -29.01 -48.61
C LEU A 33 -19.78 -30.19 -47.73
N ILE A 34 -18.57 -30.72 -47.88
CA ILE A 34 -18.04 -31.83 -47.06
C ILE A 34 -17.55 -31.33 -45.69
N GLN A 35 -17.16 -30.07 -45.58
CA GLN A 35 -16.70 -29.49 -44.31
C GLN A 35 -17.84 -29.38 -43.28
N ASN A 36 -17.53 -29.74 -42.03
CA ASN A 36 -18.48 -29.61 -40.93
C ASN A 36 -18.91 -28.15 -40.73
N LYS A 37 -20.22 -27.95 -40.56
CA LYS A 37 -20.79 -26.65 -40.22
C LYS A 37 -20.24 -26.20 -38.87
N THR A 38 -19.80 -24.95 -38.81
CA THR A 38 -19.31 -24.31 -37.58
C THR A 38 -20.24 -23.17 -37.19
N TYR A 39 -20.60 -23.12 -35.91
CA TYR A 39 -21.48 -22.13 -35.32
C TYR A 39 -20.68 -21.29 -34.33
N THR A 40 -20.83 -19.97 -34.43
CA THR A 40 -20.19 -19.01 -33.52
C THR A 40 -21.27 -18.38 -32.66
N ALA A 41 -21.16 -18.52 -31.35
CA ALA A 41 -22.02 -17.84 -30.40
C ALA A 41 -21.19 -16.79 -29.63
N THR A 42 -21.77 -15.62 -29.39
CA THR A 42 -21.05 -14.46 -28.83
C THR A 42 -21.79 -13.92 -27.62
N ALA A 43 -21.10 -13.84 -26.48
CA ALA A 43 -21.54 -13.12 -25.30
C ALA A 43 -20.85 -11.75 -25.26
N SER A 44 -21.59 -10.69 -24.92
CA SER A 44 -21.03 -9.34 -24.75
C SER A 44 -20.96 -9.01 -23.27
N VAL A 45 -19.80 -8.52 -22.84
CA VAL A 45 -19.53 -8.17 -21.45
C VAL A 45 -19.08 -6.71 -21.37
N LEU A 46 -19.73 -5.92 -20.53
CA LEU A 46 -19.36 -4.53 -20.24
C LEU A 46 -18.36 -4.50 -19.08
N LEU A 47 -17.22 -3.84 -19.31
CA LEU A 47 -16.24 -3.56 -18.28
C LEU A 47 -16.48 -2.15 -17.73
N ASN A 48 -16.83 -2.08 -16.45
CA ASN A 48 -17.03 -0.80 -15.77
C ASN A 48 -15.68 -0.25 -15.30
N TYR A 49 -15.02 0.53 -16.15
CA TYR A 49 -13.82 1.26 -15.76
C TYR A 49 -14.22 2.47 -14.90
N LYS A 50 -14.23 2.30 -13.58
CA LYS A 50 -14.54 3.42 -12.66
C LYS A 50 -13.47 4.52 -12.67
N GLY A 51 -12.30 4.27 -13.25
CA GLY A 51 -11.24 5.26 -13.37
C GLY A 51 -10.74 5.82 -12.03
N VAL A 52 -11.13 5.24 -10.90
CA VAL A 52 -10.67 5.60 -9.55
C VAL A 52 -10.22 4.34 -8.83
N ASP A 53 -9.02 4.39 -8.27
CA ASP A 53 -8.49 3.32 -7.41
C ASP A 53 -9.29 3.26 -6.10
N PRO A 54 -9.91 2.13 -5.74
CA PRO A 54 -10.74 2.02 -4.53
C PRO A 54 -9.95 2.21 -3.22
N LEU A 55 -8.63 2.03 -3.22
CA LEU A 55 -7.78 2.18 -2.03
C LEU A 55 -7.28 3.61 -1.83
N THR A 56 -7.00 4.33 -2.93
CA THR A 56 -6.38 5.66 -2.88
C THR A 56 -7.32 6.79 -3.31
N GLY A 57 -8.45 6.49 -3.96
CA GLY A 57 -9.39 7.47 -4.50
C GLY A 57 -8.84 8.27 -5.69
N VAL A 58 -7.64 7.93 -6.17
CA VAL A 58 -6.96 8.66 -7.26
C VAL A 58 -7.58 8.26 -8.59
N THR A 59 -7.94 9.26 -9.39
CA THR A 59 -8.42 9.06 -10.75
C THR A 59 -7.29 8.61 -11.67
N THR A 60 -7.32 7.39 -12.19
CA THR A 60 -6.37 6.91 -13.19
C THR A 60 -6.67 7.53 -14.57
N PRO A 61 -5.67 8.11 -15.27
CA PRO A 61 -5.88 8.77 -16.57
C PRO A 61 -6.43 7.81 -17.63
N GLY A 62 -7.37 8.30 -18.45
CA GLY A 62 -8.00 7.54 -19.53
C GLY A 62 -7.04 7.03 -20.62
N GLN A 63 -5.80 7.51 -20.66
CA GLN A 63 -4.76 7.04 -21.58
C GLN A 63 -4.31 5.59 -21.31
N LEU A 64 -4.64 5.01 -20.16
CA LEU A 64 -4.30 3.63 -19.80
C LEU A 64 -5.37 2.59 -20.23
N LEU A 65 -6.51 3.02 -20.81
CA LEU A 65 -7.58 2.12 -21.22
C LEU A 65 -7.15 1.00 -22.18
N PRO A 66 -6.29 1.22 -23.20
CA PRO A 66 -5.85 0.14 -24.09
C PRO A 66 -5.08 -0.97 -23.34
N GLY A 67 -4.19 -0.59 -22.41
CA GLY A 67 -3.46 -1.54 -21.57
C GLY A 67 -4.36 -2.28 -20.59
N TYR A 68 -5.38 -1.60 -20.06
CA TYR A 68 -6.41 -2.22 -19.22
C TYR A 68 -7.21 -3.27 -20.02
N MET A 69 -7.68 -2.94 -21.23
CA MET A 69 -8.41 -3.89 -22.08
C MET A 69 -7.57 -5.12 -22.45
N ALA A 70 -6.28 -4.94 -22.81
CA ALA A 70 -5.38 -6.05 -23.08
C ALA A 70 -5.25 -6.99 -21.87
N THR A 71 -5.06 -6.42 -20.68
CA THR A 71 -4.99 -7.20 -19.43
C THR A 71 -6.28 -7.99 -19.17
N GLN A 72 -7.44 -7.40 -19.45
CA GLN A 72 -8.72 -8.09 -19.27
C GLN A 72 -8.90 -9.23 -20.26
N ILE A 73 -8.43 -9.07 -21.50
CA ILE A 73 -8.41 -10.15 -22.50
C ILE A 73 -7.49 -11.29 -22.03
N ASP A 74 -6.32 -10.98 -21.47
CA ASP A 74 -5.41 -11.98 -20.90
C ASP A 74 -6.03 -12.74 -19.73
N ILE A 75 -6.83 -12.07 -18.89
CA ILE A 75 -7.58 -12.73 -17.81
C ILE A 75 -8.64 -13.68 -18.39
N ILE A 76 -9.43 -13.24 -19.38
CA ILE A 76 -10.47 -14.07 -20.03
C ILE A 76 -9.82 -15.29 -20.73
N THR A 77 -8.70 -15.09 -21.42
CA THR A 77 -7.94 -16.17 -22.09
C THR A 77 -7.06 -16.99 -21.15
N SER A 78 -7.06 -16.68 -19.86
CA SER A 78 -6.21 -17.40 -18.91
C SER A 78 -6.67 -18.85 -18.76
N LYS A 79 -5.69 -19.75 -18.59
CA LYS A 79 -5.96 -21.16 -18.35
C LYS A 79 -6.84 -21.39 -17.11
N ASN A 80 -6.71 -20.54 -16.09
CA ASN A 80 -7.54 -20.62 -14.88
C ASN A 80 -9.02 -20.42 -15.15
N VAL A 81 -9.39 -19.47 -16.02
CA VAL A 81 -10.79 -19.26 -16.43
C VAL A 81 -11.29 -20.45 -17.26
N ALA A 82 -10.50 -20.90 -18.23
CA ALA A 82 -10.86 -22.06 -19.06
C ALA A 82 -11.06 -23.34 -18.24
N LEU A 83 -10.22 -23.60 -17.23
CA LEU A 83 -10.36 -24.73 -16.31
C LEU A 83 -11.67 -24.66 -15.50
N ARG A 84 -12.08 -23.47 -15.03
CA ARG A 84 -13.38 -23.31 -14.34
C ARG A 84 -14.56 -23.52 -15.26
N VAL A 85 -14.46 -23.10 -16.53
CA VAL A 85 -15.49 -23.38 -17.54
C VAL A 85 -15.66 -24.88 -17.76
N VAL A 86 -14.55 -25.63 -17.83
CA VAL A 86 -14.57 -27.09 -17.93
C VAL A 86 -15.28 -27.72 -16.73
N ASP A 87 -14.99 -27.26 -15.52
CA ASP A 87 -15.60 -27.77 -14.29
C ASP A 87 -17.10 -27.43 -14.21
N ARG A 88 -17.45 -26.18 -14.53
CA ARG A 88 -18.82 -25.66 -14.49
C ARG A 88 -19.74 -26.43 -15.44
N LEU A 89 -19.28 -26.65 -16.67
CA LEU A 89 -20.01 -27.41 -17.68
C LEU A 89 -19.83 -28.93 -17.50
N ARG A 90 -19.04 -29.37 -16.52
CA ARG A 90 -18.74 -30.78 -16.20
C ARG A 90 -18.22 -31.57 -17.40
N LEU A 91 -17.50 -30.93 -18.31
CA LEU A 91 -17.09 -31.52 -19.59
C LEU A 91 -16.16 -32.72 -19.41
N ALA A 92 -15.33 -32.69 -18.36
CA ALA A 92 -14.39 -33.77 -18.05
C ALA A 92 -15.08 -35.08 -17.57
N THR A 93 -16.38 -35.05 -17.28
CA THR A 93 -17.13 -36.24 -16.84
C THR A 93 -17.75 -37.05 -17.98
N SER A 94 -17.74 -36.52 -19.20
CA SER A 94 -18.35 -37.20 -20.35
C SER A 94 -17.49 -38.37 -20.85
N PRO A 95 -18.04 -39.60 -20.99
CA PRO A 95 -17.30 -40.75 -21.51
C PRO A 95 -16.73 -40.51 -22.92
N VAL A 96 -17.44 -39.75 -23.76
CA VAL A 96 -17.00 -39.40 -25.12
C VAL A 96 -15.75 -38.53 -25.08
N VAL A 97 -15.70 -37.59 -24.14
CA VAL A 97 -14.57 -36.68 -23.96
C VAL A 97 -13.34 -37.41 -23.44
N ILE A 98 -13.54 -38.35 -22.50
CA ILE A 98 -12.45 -39.18 -21.96
C ILE A 98 -11.84 -40.05 -23.07
N ALA A 99 -12.67 -40.64 -23.93
CA ALA A 99 -12.19 -41.42 -25.08
C ALA A 99 -11.41 -40.54 -26.08
N GLN A 100 -11.91 -39.34 -26.40
CA GLN A 100 -11.21 -38.39 -27.27
C GLN A 100 -9.87 -37.91 -26.69
N PHE A 101 -9.82 -37.70 -25.38
CA PHE A 101 -8.58 -37.39 -24.69
C PHE A 101 -7.58 -38.53 -24.83
N GLN A 102 -8.02 -39.77 -24.58
CA GLN A 102 -7.16 -40.94 -24.63
C GLN A 102 -6.59 -41.19 -26.04
N ASP A 103 -7.39 -40.96 -27.08
CA ASP A 103 -6.97 -41.02 -28.48
C ASP A 103 -6.00 -39.89 -28.86
N ALA A 104 -6.19 -38.69 -28.32
CA ALA A 104 -5.39 -37.52 -28.68
C ALA A 104 -4.05 -37.40 -27.93
N THR A 105 -3.94 -37.97 -26.72
CA THR A 105 -2.79 -37.74 -25.82
C THR A 105 -2.12 -39.02 -25.34
N ASP A 106 -2.58 -40.19 -25.79
CA ASP A 106 -2.20 -41.50 -25.24
C ASP A 106 -2.38 -41.59 -23.71
N GLY A 107 -3.35 -40.84 -23.17
CA GLY A 107 -3.64 -40.77 -21.74
C GLY A 107 -2.64 -39.94 -20.91
N LYS A 108 -1.76 -39.15 -21.54
CA LYS A 108 -0.78 -38.31 -20.81
C LYS A 108 -1.38 -36.96 -20.44
N GLY A 109 -1.29 -36.60 -19.16
CA GLY A 109 -1.79 -35.34 -18.61
C GLY A 109 -3.18 -35.46 -17.99
N SER A 110 -3.83 -34.32 -17.76
CA SER A 110 -5.19 -34.29 -17.22
C SER A 110 -6.21 -33.99 -18.32
N VAL A 111 -7.34 -34.72 -18.33
CA VAL A 111 -8.47 -34.47 -19.24
C VAL A 111 -8.93 -33.00 -19.13
N ARG A 112 -8.89 -32.46 -17.91
CA ARG A 112 -9.30 -31.10 -17.56
C ARG A 112 -8.41 -30.05 -18.23
N ASP A 113 -7.08 -30.21 -18.15
CA ASP A 113 -6.11 -29.30 -18.77
C ASP A 113 -6.16 -29.36 -20.30
N TRP A 114 -6.25 -30.56 -20.86
CA TRP A 114 -6.37 -30.76 -22.30
C TRP A 114 -7.65 -30.10 -22.86
N LEU A 115 -8.78 -30.26 -22.18
CA LEU A 115 -10.03 -29.60 -22.53
C LEU A 115 -9.91 -28.07 -22.46
N ALA A 116 -9.31 -27.53 -21.40
CA ALA A 116 -9.12 -26.09 -21.26
C ALA A 116 -8.31 -25.52 -22.45
N ASP A 117 -7.22 -26.20 -22.83
CA ASP A 117 -6.40 -25.80 -23.97
C ASP A 117 -7.17 -25.92 -25.30
N LEU A 118 -8.05 -26.93 -25.44
CA LEU A 118 -8.92 -27.09 -26.62
C LEU A 118 -9.98 -25.98 -26.72
N LEU A 119 -10.59 -25.59 -25.59
CA LEU A 119 -11.56 -24.50 -25.52
C LEU A 119 -10.90 -23.17 -25.90
N LEU A 120 -9.73 -22.88 -25.35
CA LEU A 120 -8.98 -21.65 -25.63
C LEU A 120 -8.62 -21.50 -27.12
N ARG A 121 -8.26 -22.60 -27.81
CA ARG A 121 -7.99 -22.57 -29.27
C ARG A 121 -9.20 -22.17 -30.12
N LYS A 122 -10.42 -22.42 -29.63
CA LYS A 122 -11.69 -22.12 -30.32
C LYS A 122 -12.38 -20.85 -29.81
N LEU A 123 -11.79 -20.22 -28.80
CA LEU A 123 -12.24 -18.98 -28.21
C LEU A 123 -11.65 -17.80 -28.98
N GLU A 124 -12.48 -16.82 -29.30
CA GLU A 124 -12.09 -15.59 -29.97
C GLU A 124 -12.64 -14.42 -29.16
N ILE A 125 -11.75 -13.59 -28.63
CA ILE A 125 -12.12 -12.42 -27.80
C ILE A 125 -11.74 -11.16 -28.55
N LYS A 126 -12.70 -10.26 -28.72
CA LYS A 126 -12.51 -9.01 -29.44
C LYS A 126 -13.08 -7.83 -28.64
N PRO A 127 -12.31 -6.75 -28.42
CA PRO A 127 -12.87 -5.53 -27.91
C PRO A 127 -13.75 -4.89 -29.00
N ALA A 128 -14.94 -4.42 -28.62
CA ALA A 128 -15.77 -3.63 -29.51
C ALA A 128 -15.12 -2.26 -29.76
N ARG A 129 -15.21 -1.76 -30.99
CA ARG A 129 -14.58 -0.49 -31.40
C ARG A 129 -15.10 0.65 -30.53
N GLU A 130 -14.18 1.42 -29.96
CA GLU A 130 -14.45 2.65 -29.19
C GLU A 130 -15.42 2.45 -28.01
N SER A 131 -15.44 1.27 -27.39
CA SER A 131 -16.27 1.01 -26.21
C SER A 131 -15.58 0.14 -25.16
N SER A 132 -16.11 0.12 -23.94
CA SER A 132 -15.70 -0.77 -22.85
C SER A 132 -16.38 -2.14 -22.91
N VAL A 133 -16.84 -2.58 -24.08
CA VAL A 133 -17.48 -3.88 -24.30
C VAL A 133 -16.49 -4.86 -24.91
N VAL A 134 -16.44 -6.07 -24.36
CA VAL A 134 -15.67 -7.19 -24.91
C VAL A 134 -16.63 -8.28 -25.37
N GLU A 135 -16.42 -8.73 -26.61
CA GLU A 135 -17.15 -9.84 -27.21
C GLU A 135 -16.36 -11.13 -27.00
N ILE A 136 -16.99 -12.10 -26.33
CA ILE A 136 -16.46 -13.42 -26.07
C ILE A 136 -17.19 -14.38 -27.01
N SER A 137 -16.50 -14.80 -28.07
CA SER A 137 -17.06 -15.65 -29.12
C SER A 137 -16.46 -17.05 -29.07
N PHE A 138 -17.29 -18.08 -29.15
CA PHE A 138 -16.84 -19.47 -29.19
C PHE A 138 -17.34 -20.19 -30.44
N LYS A 139 -16.44 -20.93 -31.11
CA LYS A 139 -16.74 -21.69 -32.33
C LYS A 139 -16.94 -23.18 -32.03
N GLY A 140 -18.14 -23.68 -32.26
CA GLY A 140 -18.52 -25.08 -32.02
C GLY A 140 -19.23 -25.73 -33.20
N ALA A 141 -19.37 -27.05 -33.17
CA ALA A 141 -20.19 -27.80 -34.14
C ALA A 141 -21.67 -27.84 -33.75
N ASP A 142 -21.97 -27.74 -32.44
CA ASP A 142 -23.31 -27.63 -31.90
C ASP A 142 -23.58 -26.17 -31.49
N PRO A 143 -24.63 -25.50 -32.01
CA PRO A 143 -24.96 -24.13 -31.67
C PRO A 143 -25.35 -23.94 -30.19
N ALA A 144 -25.98 -24.94 -29.56
CA ALA A 144 -26.35 -24.87 -28.15
C ALA A 144 -25.12 -24.94 -27.25
N PHE A 145 -24.22 -25.90 -27.53
CA PHE A 145 -22.92 -25.99 -26.87
C PHE A 145 -22.09 -24.73 -27.04
N ALA A 146 -22.05 -24.14 -28.25
CA ALA A 146 -21.28 -22.93 -28.49
C ALA A 146 -21.75 -21.76 -27.62
N ALA A 147 -23.06 -21.57 -27.49
CA ALA A 147 -23.64 -20.55 -26.63
C ALA A 147 -23.38 -20.83 -25.15
N ALA A 148 -23.51 -22.10 -24.71
CA ALA A 148 -23.22 -22.49 -23.33
C ALA A 148 -21.77 -22.21 -22.91
N VAL A 149 -20.80 -22.50 -23.79
CA VAL A 149 -19.38 -22.22 -23.54
C VAL A 149 -19.11 -20.72 -23.50
N ALA A 150 -19.62 -19.94 -24.45
CA ALA A 150 -19.43 -18.49 -24.45
C ALA A 150 -20.01 -17.83 -23.19
N ASN A 151 -21.20 -18.25 -22.75
CA ASN A 151 -21.81 -17.78 -21.50
C ASN A 151 -21.00 -18.20 -20.26
N ALA A 152 -20.51 -19.44 -20.22
CA ALA A 152 -19.68 -19.92 -19.13
C ALA A 152 -18.37 -19.13 -19.01
N PHE A 153 -17.73 -18.77 -20.14
CA PHE A 153 -16.55 -17.90 -20.11
C PHE A 153 -16.88 -16.49 -19.59
N ALA A 154 -18.01 -15.90 -19.99
CA ALA A 154 -18.43 -14.58 -19.49
C ALA A 154 -18.64 -14.59 -17.96
N GLU A 155 -19.27 -15.64 -17.44
CA GLU A 155 -19.55 -15.77 -16.01
C GLU A 155 -18.30 -16.12 -15.19
N GLU A 156 -17.47 -17.06 -15.66
CA GLU A 156 -16.23 -17.40 -14.97
C GLU A 156 -15.19 -16.28 -15.01
N TYR A 157 -15.23 -15.43 -16.06
CA TYR A 157 -14.47 -14.19 -16.08
C TYR A 157 -14.94 -13.21 -14.99
N GLN A 158 -16.26 -13.03 -14.84
CA GLN A 158 -16.83 -12.19 -13.78
C GLN A 158 -16.37 -12.67 -12.38
N ASN A 159 -16.45 -13.99 -12.14
CA ASN A 159 -16.01 -14.62 -10.89
C ASN A 159 -14.49 -14.48 -10.66
N ALA A 160 -13.69 -14.68 -11.70
CA ALA A 160 -12.23 -14.54 -11.62
C ALA A 160 -11.82 -13.10 -11.29
N SER A 161 -12.51 -12.10 -11.85
CA SER A 161 -12.25 -10.69 -11.55
C SER A 161 -12.59 -10.32 -10.11
N VAL A 162 -13.74 -10.77 -9.60
CA VAL A 162 -14.10 -10.60 -8.17
C VAL A 162 -13.05 -11.25 -7.28
N GLN A 163 -12.59 -12.45 -7.64
CA GLN A 163 -11.55 -13.12 -6.87
C GLN A 163 -10.19 -12.40 -6.92
N LEU A 164 -9.76 -11.92 -8.10
CA LEU A 164 -8.52 -11.15 -8.22
C LEU A 164 -8.52 -9.89 -7.36
N LYS A 165 -9.70 -9.28 -7.16
CA LYS A 165 -9.90 -8.13 -6.27
C LYS A 165 -9.98 -8.51 -4.79
N THR A 166 -10.73 -9.55 -4.44
CA THR A 166 -11.02 -9.92 -3.05
C THR A 166 -9.94 -10.77 -2.40
N GLU A 167 -9.21 -11.60 -3.15
CA GLU A 167 -8.22 -12.55 -2.60
C GLU A 167 -7.05 -11.84 -1.89
N PRO A 168 -6.42 -10.79 -2.47
CA PRO A 168 -5.40 -10.03 -1.75
C PRO A 168 -5.96 -9.34 -0.50
N MET A 169 -7.20 -8.86 -0.56
CA MET A 169 -7.88 -8.23 0.57
C MET A 169 -8.15 -9.23 1.70
N LYS A 170 -8.55 -10.47 1.38
CA LYS A 170 -8.71 -11.54 2.39
C LYS A 170 -7.39 -11.81 3.12
N LYS A 171 -6.28 -11.88 2.40
CA LYS A 171 -4.94 -12.07 3.00
C LYS A 171 -4.55 -10.87 3.87
N ALA A 172 -4.74 -9.65 3.39
CA ALA A 172 -4.48 -8.44 4.17
C ALA A 172 -5.37 -8.34 5.42
N ALA A 173 -6.65 -8.69 5.31
CA ALA A 173 -7.56 -8.74 6.46
C ALA A 173 -7.09 -9.78 7.49
N SER A 174 -6.62 -10.95 7.06
CA SER A 174 -6.08 -11.97 7.97
C SER A 174 -4.81 -11.48 8.69
N TYR A 175 -3.94 -10.75 7.99
CA TYR A 175 -2.76 -10.13 8.58
C TYR A 175 -3.14 -9.06 9.61
N PHE A 176 -4.01 -8.11 9.26
CA PHE A 176 -4.43 -7.06 10.17
C PHE A 176 -5.22 -7.59 11.37
N ASN A 177 -5.97 -8.69 11.21
CA ASN A 177 -6.63 -9.37 12.32
C ASN A 177 -5.61 -9.87 13.34
N GLU A 178 -4.53 -10.51 12.88
CA GLU A 178 -3.49 -11.01 13.76
C GLU A 178 -2.71 -9.86 14.44
N GLN A 179 -2.38 -8.81 13.68
CA GLN A 179 -1.79 -7.60 14.25
C GLN A 179 -2.69 -6.94 15.30
N THR A 180 -4.00 -6.91 15.06
CA THR A 180 -4.98 -6.32 16.00
C THR A 180 -5.03 -7.10 17.32
N LYS A 181 -4.90 -8.44 17.30
CA LYS A 181 -4.79 -9.24 18.53
C LYS A 181 -3.52 -8.89 19.29
N GLN A 182 -2.37 -8.89 18.63
CA GLN A 182 -1.09 -8.56 19.26
C GLN A 182 -1.10 -7.14 19.86
N LEU A 183 -1.69 -6.17 19.16
CA LEU A 183 -1.82 -4.80 19.63
C LEU A 183 -2.79 -4.67 20.80
N ARG A 184 -3.86 -5.47 20.83
CA ARG A 184 -4.76 -5.56 22.00
C ARG A 184 -4.00 -6.04 23.24
N ASP A 185 -3.22 -7.11 23.10
CA ASP A 185 -2.40 -7.65 24.20
C ASP A 185 -1.40 -6.59 24.71
N ASN A 186 -0.84 -5.78 23.79
CA ASN A 186 0.04 -4.68 24.14
C ASN A 186 -0.69 -3.57 24.93
N VAL A 187 -1.93 -3.22 24.55
CA VAL A 187 -2.77 -2.27 25.29
C VAL A 187 -3.07 -2.80 26.69
N GLU A 188 -3.48 -4.06 26.81
CA GLU A 188 -3.76 -4.70 28.10
C GLU A 188 -2.50 -4.73 28.98
N THR A 189 -1.35 -5.07 28.41
CA THR A 189 -0.06 -5.07 29.13
C THR A 189 0.35 -3.67 29.57
N ALA A 190 0.19 -2.65 28.72
CA ALA A 190 0.48 -1.25 29.07
C ALA A 190 -0.45 -0.73 30.16
N GLN A 191 -1.74 -1.04 30.06
CA GLN A 191 -2.75 -0.69 31.06
C GLN A 191 -2.49 -1.39 32.41
N ALA A 192 -2.12 -2.67 32.39
CA ALA A 192 -1.75 -3.41 33.59
C ALA A 192 -0.51 -2.82 34.27
N ARG A 193 0.53 -2.45 33.49
CA ARG A 193 1.72 -1.76 34.02
C ARG A 193 1.36 -0.42 34.68
N LEU A 194 0.53 0.39 34.01
CA LEU A 194 0.05 1.66 34.55
C LEU A 194 -0.73 1.47 35.85
N SER A 195 -1.69 0.54 35.87
CA SER A 195 -2.51 0.28 37.04
C SER A 195 -1.69 -0.26 38.22
N LYS A 196 -0.75 -1.19 37.95
CA LYS A 196 0.18 -1.70 38.97
C LYS A 196 1.03 -0.58 39.56
N TYR A 197 1.58 0.30 38.72
CA TYR A 197 2.37 1.44 39.18
C TYR A 197 1.54 2.42 40.05
N GLN A 198 0.30 2.70 39.63
CA GLN A 198 -0.63 3.53 40.41
C GLN A 198 -0.94 2.90 41.77
N GLN A 199 -1.15 1.59 41.84
CA GLN A 199 -1.40 0.86 43.09
C GLN A 199 -0.16 0.87 44.02
N GLU A 200 1.02 0.55 43.48
CA GLU A 200 2.28 0.51 44.25
C GLU A 200 2.66 1.89 44.82
N LYS A 201 2.36 2.97 44.09
CA LYS A 201 2.63 4.36 44.51
C LYS A 201 1.45 5.02 45.23
N GLY A 202 0.32 4.32 45.40
CA GLY A 202 -0.87 4.86 46.06
C GLY A 202 -1.48 6.07 45.36
N ILE A 203 -1.38 6.13 44.03
CA ILE A 203 -1.90 7.22 43.20
C ILE A 203 -3.38 6.96 42.93
N VAL A 204 -4.24 7.46 43.81
CA VAL A 204 -5.71 7.31 43.69
C VAL A 204 -6.31 8.39 42.79
N SER A 205 -5.62 9.54 42.66
CA SER A 205 -6.02 10.67 41.81
C SER A 205 -4.79 11.29 41.15
N LEU A 206 -4.86 11.62 39.85
CA LEU A 206 -3.83 12.32 39.07
C LEU A 206 -3.74 13.81 39.43
N ASP A 207 -3.72 14.12 40.72
CA ASP A 207 -3.81 15.50 41.17
C ASP A 207 -2.43 16.18 41.11
N ASN A 208 -2.19 16.93 40.03
CA ASN A 208 -0.94 17.65 39.79
C ASN A 208 -0.62 18.68 40.89
N ASN A 209 -1.63 19.11 41.66
CA ASN A 209 -1.48 20.10 42.72
C ASN A 209 -0.49 19.71 43.82
N ARG A 210 -0.27 18.42 44.08
CA ARG A 210 0.59 17.99 45.19
C ARG A 210 2.07 18.37 44.98
N VAL A 211 2.58 18.22 43.75
CA VAL A 211 3.97 18.58 43.43
C VAL A 211 4.18 20.08 43.56
N ASP A 212 3.22 20.87 43.07
CA ASP A 212 3.29 22.33 43.09
C ASP A 212 3.26 22.89 44.52
N ILE A 213 2.47 22.30 45.42
CA ILE A 213 2.44 22.66 46.84
C ILE A 213 3.78 22.38 47.52
N GLU A 214 4.35 21.20 47.27
CA GLU A 214 5.63 20.80 47.87
C GLU A 214 6.80 21.64 47.31
N LEU A 215 6.72 22.07 46.06
CA LEU A 215 7.66 23.01 45.44
C LEU A 215 7.54 24.42 46.02
N ALA A 216 6.31 24.90 46.27
CA ALA A 216 6.09 26.18 46.94
C ALA A 216 6.67 26.17 48.37
N ARG A 217 6.48 25.08 49.11
CA ARG A 217 7.09 24.89 50.45
C ARG A 217 8.62 24.85 50.40
N LEU A 218 9.21 24.25 49.36
CA LEU A 218 10.66 24.27 49.15
C LEU A 218 11.19 25.70 48.98
N ASN A 219 10.49 26.52 48.19
CA ASN A 219 10.85 27.92 47.97
C ASN A 219 10.73 28.74 49.27
N ASP A 220 9.68 28.53 50.05
CA ASP A 220 9.50 29.19 51.36
C ASP A 220 10.63 28.84 52.34
N LEU A 221 10.97 27.55 52.49
CA LEU A 221 12.10 27.11 53.32
C LEU A 221 13.43 27.71 52.85
N SER A 222 13.63 27.85 51.54
CA SER A 222 14.81 28.48 50.96
C SER A 222 14.91 29.95 51.38
N SER A 223 13.82 30.71 51.28
CA SER A 223 13.75 32.10 51.73
C SER A 223 14.00 32.23 53.24
N GLN A 224 13.43 31.34 54.05
CA GLN A 224 13.65 31.32 55.50
C GLN A 224 15.11 30.99 55.87
N LEU A 225 15.74 30.05 55.15
CA LEU A 225 17.15 29.71 55.35
C LEU A 225 18.08 30.89 55.05
N VAL A 226 17.84 31.63 53.96
CA VAL A 226 18.64 32.82 53.62
C VAL A 226 18.53 33.89 54.71
N ALA A 227 17.33 34.13 55.24
CA ALA A 227 17.12 35.05 56.35
C ALA A 227 17.82 34.58 57.64
N ALA A 228 17.74 33.28 57.96
CA ALA A 228 18.41 32.70 59.13
C ALA A 228 19.94 32.71 59.01
N GLN A 229 20.48 32.46 57.82
CA GLN A 229 21.93 32.56 57.52
C GLN A 229 22.43 33.98 57.76
N ALA A 230 21.72 34.99 57.27
CA ALA A 230 22.07 36.39 57.50
C ALA A 230 22.09 36.71 59.00
N ALA A 231 21.06 36.30 59.74
CA ALA A 231 20.97 36.51 61.19
C ALA A 231 22.07 35.77 61.98
N ALA A 232 22.39 34.52 61.61
CA ALA A 232 23.45 33.74 62.25
C ALA A 232 24.85 34.32 61.99
N LEU A 233 25.12 34.78 60.77
CA LEU A 233 26.36 35.48 60.41
C LEU A 233 26.53 36.77 61.22
N GLU A 234 25.47 37.57 61.33
CA GLU A 234 25.47 38.79 62.13
C GLU A 234 25.73 38.48 63.62
N ALA A 235 25.02 37.51 64.18
CA ALA A 235 25.19 37.12 65.58
C ALA A 235 26.58 36.53 65.87
N THR A 236 27.15 35.75 64.94
CA THR A 236 28.51 35.23 65.06
C THR A 236 29.55 36.36 65.01
N SER A 237 29.34 37.39 64.19
CA SER A 237 30.19 38.59 64.19
C SER A 237 30.14 39.31 65.55
N ARG A 238 28.94 39.49 66.11
CA ARG A 238 28.71 40.09 67.44
C ARG A 238 29.35 39.27 68.57
N GLU A 239 29.27 37.94 68.52
CA GLU A 239 29.94 37.02 69.46
C GLU A 239 31.47 37.21 69.44
N ARG A 240 32.08 37.23 68.25
CA ARG A 240 33.54 37.44 68.11
C ARG A 240 33.98 38.80 68.67
N MET A 241 33.21 39.86 68.43
CA MET A 241 33.47 41.18 69.00
C MET A 241 33.37 41.19 70.53
N ALA A 242 32.36 40.50 71.09
CA ALA A 242 32.15 40.40 72.53
C ALA A 242 33.19 39.52 73.26
N GLY A 243 33.78 38.53 72.58
CA GLY A 243 34.79 37.62 73.13
C GLY A 243 36.23 38.14 73.07
N GLY A 244 36.60 38.91 72.04
CA GLY A 244 37.96 39.44 71.87
C GLY A 244 38.20 40.77 72.62
N ASN A 245 37.29 41.73 72.48
CA ASN A 245 37.37 43.05 73.10
C ASN A 245 35.97 43.48 73.60
N ALA A 246 35.48 42.82 74.65
CA ALA A 246 34.14 43.00 75.20
C ALA A 246 33.76 44.48 75.42
N VAL A 247 34.72 45.30 75.81
CA VAL A 247 34.62 46.75 76.07
C VAL A 247 34.14 47.56 74.86
N HIS A 248 34.35 47.06 73.63
CA HIS A 248 34.02 47.72 72.36
C HIS A 248 32.88 47.05 71.58
N SER A 249 32.34 45.92 72.05
CA SER A 249 31.15 45.33 71.42
C SER A 249 29.94 46.24 71.65
N PRO A 250 29.16 46.62 70.61
CA PRO A 250 27.97 47.45 70.76
C PRO A 250 26.95 46.87 71.76
N ASP A 251 26.80 45.56 71.79
CA ASP A 251 25.85 44.85 72.66
C ASP A 251 26.26 44.90 74.14
N VAL A 252 27.58 44.90 74.40
CA VAL A 252 28.14 44.99 75.75
C VAL A 252 28.23 46.45 76.20
N ALA A 253 28.66 47.34 75.31
CA ALA A 253 28.79 48.76 75.57
C ALA A 253 27.42 49.40 75.86
N ASN A 254 26.34 49.01 75.17
CA ASN A 254 25.02 49.59 75.38
C ASN A 254 24.22 48.91 76.51
N ASN A 255 24.78 47.91 77.18
CA ASN A 255 24.08 47.24 78.27
C ASN A 255 23.93 48.20 79.48
N PRO A 256 22.71 48.45 80.00
CA PRO A 256 22.49 49.39 81.10
C PRO A 256 23.28 49.06 82.37
N LEU A 257 23.47 47.78 82.69
CA LEU A 257 24.26 47.35 83.84
C LEU A 257 25.74 47.71 83.66
N VAL A 258 26.29 47.46 82.47
CA VAL A 258 27.69 47.79 82.14
C VAL A 258 27.90 49.30 82.14
N GLN A 259 26.96 50.07 81.60
CA GLN A 259 27.00 51.54 81.62
C GLN A 259 26.96 52.09 83.05
N ASN A 260 26.04 51.58 83.88
CA ASN A 260 25.94 52.00 85.29
C ASN A 260 27.20 51.65 86.08
N LEU A 261 27.75 50.45 85.90
CA LEU A 261 28.99 50.02 86.55
C LEU A 261 30.21 50.82 86.08
N ARG A 262 30.26 51.23 84.79
CA ARG A 262 31.31 52.13 84.28
C ARG A 262 31.25 53.50 84.93
N VAL A 263 30.06 54.09 85.03
CA VAL A 263 29.86 55.39 85.71
C VAL A 263 30.21 55.28 87.20
N ALA A 264 29.80 54.21 87.87
CA ALA A 264 30.12 53.95 89.27
C ALA A 264 31.63 53.75 89.49
N LEU A 265 32.28 52.99 88.61
CA LEU A 265 33.74 52.80 88.64
C LEU A 265 34.48 54.12 88.43
N ALA A 266 34.09 54.92 87.44
CA ALA A 266 34.70 56.24 87.21
C ALA A 266 34.55 57.17 88.42
N SER A 267 33.38 57.13 89.09
CA SER A 267 33.15 57.88 90.34
C SER A 267 34.03 57.37 91.50
N ALA A 268 34.14 56.05 91.67
CA ALA A 268 34.99 55.44 92.69
C ALA A 268 36.50 55.72 92.43
N GLU A 269 36.93 55.69 91.18
CA GLU A 269 38.30 56.02 90.76
C GLU A 269 38.61 57.51 91.03
N ALA A 270 37.66 58.42 90.78
CA ALA A 270 37.81 59.83 91.12
C ALA A 270 37.96 60.05 92.65
N LYS A 271 37.15 59.37 93.48
CA LYS A 271 37.28 59.41 94.95
C LYS A 271 38.61 58.85 95.43
N LEU A 272 39.08 57.75 94.84
CA LEU A 272 40.40 57.18 95.14
C LEU A 272 41.52 58.16 94.77
N ALA A 273 41.42 58.85 93.63
CA ALA A 273 42.40 59.85 93.21
C ALA A 273 42.43 61.07 94.15
N GLU A 274 41.28 61.57 94.60
CA GLU A 274 41.21 62.65 95.59
C GLU A 274 41.81 62.21 96.94
N GLY A 275 41.48 60.98 97.38
CA GLY A 275 42.04 60.39 98.60
C GLY A 275 43.56 60.15 98.51
N ALA A 276 44.07 59.79 97.32
CA ALA A 276 45.50 59.61 97.06
C ALA A 276 46.28 60.93 97.15
N ALA A 277 45.66 62.05 96.77
CA ALA A 277 46.29 63.37 96.82
C ALA A 277 46.39 63.92 98.26
N ARG A 278 45.51 63.48 99.17
CA ARG A 278 45.44 63.99 100.55
C ARG A 278 46.00 63.04 101.60
N TYR A 279 46.01 61.74 101.34
CA TYR A 279 46.38 60.72 102.32
C TYR A 279 47.43 59.76 101.75
N GLY A 280 48.36 59.31 102.60
CA GLY A 280 49.31 58.26 102.24
C GLY A 280 48.62 56.90 102.05
N SER A 281 49.25 55.99 101.31
CA SER A 281 48.71 54.67 100.93
C SER A 281 48.27 53.78 102.11
N ASN A 282 48.80 54.01 103.33
CA ASN A 282 48.45 53.27 104.54
C ASN A 282 47.25 53.85 105.31
N HIS A 283 46.69 54.99 104.89
CA HIS A 283 45.57 55.63 105.59
C HIS A 283 44.26 54.83 105.42
N PRO A 284 43.43 54.63 106.47
CA PRO A 284 42.21 53.84 106.40
C PRO A 284 41.24 54.25 105.27
N GLN A 285 41.10 55.56 105.04
CA GLN A 285 40.22 56.09 103.99
C GLN A 285 40.73 55.78 102.57
N TYR A 286 42.06 55.75 102.36
CA TYR A 286 42.65 55.36 101.08
C TYR A 286 42.41 53.87 100.80
N ARG A 287 42.63 53.01 101.80
CA ARG A 287 42.38 51.56 101.68
C ARG A 287 40.90 51.25 101.40
N ALA A 288 39.98 51.97 102.05
CA ALA A 288 38.55 51.83 101.81
C ALA A 288 38.16 52.24 100.37
N ALA A 289 38.63 53.40 99.89
CA ALA A 289 38.40 53.83 98.50
C ALA A 289 39.04 52.88 97.47
N ARG A 290 40.20 52.31 97.79
CA ARG A 290 40.86 51.32 96.92
C ARG A 290 40.05 50.02 96.84
N ALA A 291 39.56 49.51 97.96
CA ALA A 291 38.69 48.34 97.99
C ALA A 291 37.37 48.57 97.25
N GLU A 292 36.82 49.80 97.29
CA GLU A 292 35.64 50.18 96.51
C GLU A 292 35.92 50.13 94.99
N VAL A 293 37.05 50.68 94.53
CA VAL A 293 37.48 50.58 93.12
C VAL A 293 37.71 49.12 92.70
N ASP A 294 38.44 48.34 93.50
CA ASP A 294 38.74 46.94 93.16
C ASP A 294 37.45 46.10 93.11
N LYS A 295 36.48 46.37 94.01
CA LYS A 295 35.14 45.76 93.96
C LYS A 295 34.37 46.16 92.70
N MET A 296 34.30 47.46 92.37
CA MET A 296 33.60 47.93 91.16
C MET A 296 34.24 47.38 89.87
N ARG A 297 35.57 47.20 89.84
CA ARG A 297 36.27 46.53 88.74
C ARG A 297 35.90 45.05 88.64
N ALA A 298 35.83 44.34 89.76
CA ALA A 298 35.42 42.94 89.79
C ALA A 298 33.97 42.77 89.31
N ASP A 299 33.05 43.61 89.80
CA ASP A 299 31.64 43.62 89.41
C ASP A 299 31.47 43.96 87.91
N LEU A 300 32.24 44.93 87.40
CA LEU A 300 32.26 45.26 85.96
C LEU A 300 32.75 44.08 85.12
N ASN A 301 33.85 43.42 85.50
CA ASN A 301 34.36 42.25 84.77
C ASN A 301 33.39 41.07 84.79
N ALA A 302 32.70 40.84 85.91
CA ALA A 302 31.66 39.82 86.01
C ALA A 302 30.44 40.15 85.12
N ALA A 303 30.03 41.42 85.08
CA ALA A 303 28.97 41.90 84.19
C ALA A 303 29.35 41.76 82.71
N LEU A 304 30.57 42.16 82.33
CA LEU A 304 31.12 41.98 80.98
C LEU A 304 31.10 40.50 80.57
N GLY A 305 31.58 39.60 81.43
CA GLY A 305 31.56 38.16 81.17
C GLY A 305 30.15 37.58 81.02
N THR A 306 29.19 38.06 81.80
CA THR A 306 27.78 37.63 81.72
C THR A 306 27.13 38.08 80.41
N VAL A 307 27.34 39.34 80.02
CA VAL A 307 26.79 39.88 78.77
C VAL A 307 27.44 39.21 77.55
N SER A 308 28.77 39.04 77.54
CA SER A 308 29.45 38.33 76.44
C SER A 308 28.98 36.88 76.31
N LYS A 309 28.74 36.16 77.42
CA LYS A 309 28.12 34.82 77.39
C LYS A 309 26.69 34.84 76.84
N SER A 310 25.89 35.86 77.17
CA SER A 310 24.55 36.02 76.61
C SER A 310 24.58 36.25 75.09
N VAL A 311 25.53 37.05 74.59
CA VAL A 311 25.72 37.29 73.15
C VAL A 311 26.13 36.00 72.44
N GLY A 312 27.08 35.24 73.00
CA GLY A 312 27.48 33.93 72.46
C GLY A 312 26.33 32.90 72.48
N GLY A 313 25.52 32.89 73.55
CA GLY A 313 24.32 32.07 73.62
C GLY A 313 23.31 32.38 72.51
N ASN A 314 23.07 33.66 72.22
CA ASN A 314 22.21 34.08 71.11
C ASN A 314 22.77 33.66 69.73
N ALA A 315 24.09 33.81 69.53
CA ALA A 315 24.74 33.34 68.30
C ALA A 315 24.63 31.81 68.13
N GLN A 316 24.72 31.05 69.22
CA GLN A 316 24.50 29.61 69.18
C GLN A 316 23.06 29.24 68.80
N VAL A 317 22.05 29.90 69.37
CA VAL A 317 20.63 29.67 69.04
C VAL A 317 20.36 29.94 67.56
N LEU A 318 20.90 31.04 67.02
CA LEU A 318 20.70 31.39 65.61
C LEU A 318 21.44 30.43 64.65
N ARG A 319 22.64 29.96 65.00
CA ARG A 319 23.33 28.90 64.25
C ARG A 319 22.54 27.60 64.25
N GLN A 320 22.00 27.20 65.40
CA GLN A 320 21.18 25.99 65.49
C GLN A 320 19.92 26.11 64.63
N ARG A 321 19.26 27.27 64.61
CA ARG A 321 18.12 27.53 63.74
C ARG A 321 18.48 27.47 62.25
N GLU A 322 19.64 27.97 61.87
CA GLU A 322 20.15 27.84 60.49
C GLU A 322 20.34 26.36 60.11
N GLU A 323 20.96 25.56 60.98
CA GLU A 323 21.17 24.13 60.76
C GLU A 323 19.86 23.36 60.64
N GLU A 324 18.88 23.65 61.49
CA GLU A 324 17.53 23.06 61.44
C GLU A 324 16.82 23.40 60.12
N LEU A 325 16.86 24.66 59.68
CA LEU A 325 16.28 25.07 58.39
C LEU A 325 17.02 24.45 57.21
N ARG A 326 18.36 24.32 57.28
CA ARG A 326 19.15 23.64 56.25
C ARG A 326 18.77 22.16 56.15
N ALA A 327 18.59 21.49 57.28
CA ALA A 327 18.14 20.10 57.32
C ALA A 327 16.71 19.94 56.78
N ALA A 328 15.79 20.83 57.16
CA ALA A 328 14.42 20.84 56.66
C ALA A 328 14.37 21.06 55.14
N LEU A 329 15.16 22.01 54.62
CA LEU A 329 15.27 22.28 53.19
C LEU A 329 15.82 21.06 52.43
N ALA A 330 16.84 20.39 52.96
CA ALA A 330 17.42 19.19 52.35
C ALA A 330 16.39 18.03 52.31
N ALA A 331 15.66 17.81 53.39
CA ALA A 331 14.60 16.80 53.44
C ALA A 331 13.46 17.12 52.44
N GLN A 332 13.03 18.38 52.39
CA GLN A 332 12.00 18.83 51.44
C GLN A 332 12.46 18.68 49.99
N LYS A 333 13.72 19.01 49.68
CA LYS A 333 14.31 18.83 48.35
C LYS A 333 14.27 17.36 47.91
N THR A 334 14.62 16.44 48.80
CA THR A 334 14.56 15.00 48.52
C THR A 334 13.13 14.56 48.22
N ARG A 335 12.14 15.01 49.00
CA ARG A 335 10.72 14.71 48.77
C ARG A 335 10.22 15.23 47.42
N VAL A 336 10.56 16.47 47.05
CA VAL A 336 10.20 17.03 45.74
C VAL A 336 10.84 16.25 44.58
N LEU A 337 12.10 15.83 44.72
CA LEU A 337 12.78 15.02 43.70
C LEU A 337 12.14 13.63 43.53
N GLU A 338 11.74 12.99 44.62
CA GLU A 338 11.02 11.70 44.57
C GLU A 338 9.63 11.82 43.92
N LEU A 339 8.90 12.88 44.25
CA LEU A 339 7.61 13.18 43.63
C LEU A 339 7.75 13.44 42.12
N ASN A 340 8.76 14.20 41.72
CA ASN A 340 9.04 14.44 40.30
C ASN A 340 9.40 13.14 39.56
N ARG A 341 10.26 12.28 40.13
CA ARG A 341 10.56 10.96 39.53
C ARG A 341 9.30 10.12 39.34
N THR A 342 8.43 10.09 40.35
CA THR A 342 7.17 9.35 40.28
C THR A 342 6.24 9.90 39.19
N ARG A 343 6.18 11.22 39.05
CA ARG A 343 5.42 11.91 38.00
C ARG A 343 5.98 11.61 36.61
N ASP A 344 7.29 11.66 36.44
CA ASP A 344 7.94 11.43 35.15
C ASP A 344 7.73 9.99 34.68
N GLU A 345 7.91 9.01 35.57
CA GLU A 345 7.64 7.59 35.29
C GLU A 345 6.17 7.35 34.95
N LEU A 346 5.23 7.96 35.70
CA LEU A 346 3.81 7.90 35.38
C LEU A 346 3.51 8.49 33.99
N GLY A 347 4.16 9.61 33.65
CA GLY A 347 4.03 10.26 32.34
C GLY A 347 4.51 9.37 31.18
N VAL A 348 5.58 8.60 31.39
CA VAL A 348 6.04 7.60 30.41
C VAL A 348 4.99 6.49 30.25
N LEU A 349 4.46 5.94 31.34
CA LEU A 349 3.45 4.86 31.28
C LEU A 349 2.14 5.32 30.61
N LEU A 350 1.73 6.57 30.83
CA LEU A 350 0.56 7.15 30.15
C LEU A 350 0.80 7.30 28.64
N LYS A 351 1.99 7.77 28.23
CA LYS A 351 2.35 7.86 26.81
C LYS A 351 2.46 6.49 26.15
N ASP A 352 2.99 5.49 26.86
CA ASP A 352 3.05 4.10 26.39
C ASP A 352 1.63 3.56 26.13
N LEU A 353 0.69 3.81 27.04
CA LEU A 353 -0.70 3.40 26.88
C LEU A 353 -1.39 4.12 25.71
N ASP A 354 -1.26 5.45 25.60
CA ASP A 354 -1.82 6.22 24.48
C ASP A 354 -1.24 5.76 23.13
N SER A 355 0.07 5.51 23.06
CA SER A 355 0.73 4.99 21.86
C SER A 355 0.20 3.61 21.48
N ALA A 356 0.08 2.69 22.45
CA ALA A 356 -0.48 1.36 22.22
C ALA A 356 -1.94 1.42 21.74
N GLN A 357 -2.76 2.28 22.35
CA GLN A 357 -4.16 2.50 21.95
C GLN A 357 -4.27 3.03 20.52
N ARG A 358 -3.51 4.06 20.17
CA ARG A 358 -3.51 4.62 18.80
C ARG A 358 -3.09 3.59 17.75
N ALA A 359 -2.08 2.78 18.06
CA ALA A 359 -1.65 1.70 17.16
C ALA A 359 -2.76 0.66 16.97
N PHE A 360 -3.41 0.24 18.07
CA PHE A 360 -4.54 -0.68 18.05
C PHE A 360 -5.72 -0.13 17.23
N ASP A 361 -6.10 1.13 17.45
CA ASP A 361 -7.21 1.78 16.75
C ASP A 361 -6.93 1.91 15.25
N ALA A 362 -5.71 2.32 14.89
CA ALA A 362 -5.29 2.41 13.49
C ALA A 362 -5.33 1.04 12.79
N ALA A 363 -4.82 -0.01 13.44
CA ALA A 363 -4.86 -1.37 12.92
C ALA A 363 -6.30 -1.92 12.82
N SER A 364 -7.13 -1.66 13.82
CA SER A 364 -8.54 -2.07 13.85
C SER A 364 -9.36 -1.38 12.76
N GLY A 365 -9.10 -0.10 12.50
CA GLY A 365 -9.69 0.64 11.40
C GLY A 365 -9.31 0.05 10.04
N ARG A 366 -8.02 -0.26 9.83
CA ARG A 366 -7.54 -0.93 8.61
C ARG A 366 -8.11 -2.32 8.44
N PHE A 367 -8.14 -3.13 9.50
CA PHE A 367 -8.78 -4.44 9.48
C PHE A 367 -10.25 -4.34 9.04
N SER A 368 -11.01 -3.42 9.62
CA SER A 368 -12.43 -3.24 9.31
C SER A 368 -12.65 -2.83 7.86
N GLN A 369 -11.85 -1.88 7.36
CA GLN A 369 -11.90 -1.45 5.96
C GLN A 369 -11.58 -2.61 5.00
N THR A 370 -10.44 -3.28 5.18
CA THR A 370 -10.01 -4.38 4.31
C THR A 370 -10.98 -5.57 4.39
N ARG A 371 -11.60 -5.81 5.55
CA ARG A 371 -12.61 -6.87 5.69
C ARG A 371 -13.87 -6.59 4.85
N ILE A 372 -14.33 -5.34 4.81
CA ILE A 372 -15.47 -4.95 3.96
C ILE A 372 -15.12 -5.15 2.48
N GLU A 373 -13.93 -4.72 2.06
CA GLU A 373 -13.45 -4.90 0.68
C GLU A 373 -13.26 -6.39 0.32
N ALA A 374 -12.82 -7.23 1.26
CA ALA A 374 -12.68 -8.67 1.09
C ALA A 374 -14.02 -9.41 0.91
N GLN A 375 -15.12 -8.83 1.42
CA GLN A 375 -16.49 -9.34 1.29
C GLN A 375 -17.24 -8.72 0.10
N ALA A 376 -16.59 -7.89 -0.70
CA ALA A 376 -17.23 -7.30 -1.88
C ALA A 376 -17.50 -8.38 -2.94
N GLU A 377 -18.78 -8.76 -3.08
CA GLU A 377 -19.23 -9.69 -4.13
C GLU A 377 -19.53 -8.99 -5.46
N GLN A 378 -19.58 -7.65 -5.45
CA GLN A 378 -19.93 -6.89 -6.63
C GLN A 378 -18.77 -6.87 -7.63
N SER A 379 -19.01 -7.45 -8.81
CA SER A 379 -18.09 -7.38 -9.93
C SER A 379 -18.18 -6.01 -10.62
N ASP A 380 -17.03 -5.49 -11.05
CA ASP A 380 -16.96 -4.34 -11.96
C ASP A 380 -17.23 -4.76 -13.42
N ILE A 381 -17.65 -6.00 -13.64
CA ILE A 381 -17.99 -6.59 -14.94
C ILE A 381 -19.47 -6.94 -14.95
N ALA A 382 -20.18 -6.56 -16.00
CA ALA A 382 -21.59 -6.91 -16.20
C ALA A 382 -21.78 -7.61 -17.55
N VAL A 383 -22.53 -8.72 -17.56
CA VAL A 383 -22.94 -9.36 -18.81
C VAL A 383 -23.97 -8.45 -19.48
N LEU A 384 -23.63 -7.91 -20.65
CA LEU A 384 -24.51 -7.02 -21.41
C LEU A 384 -25.51 -7.83 -22.22
N ASN A 385 -25.00 -8.75 -23.04
CA ASN A 385 -25.82 -9.66 -23.84
C ASN A 385 -25.31 -11.09 -23.63
N PRO A 386 -26.15 -12.02 -23.12
CA PRO A 386 -25.77 -13.43 -23.10
C PRO A 386 -25.68 -13.99 -24.52
N ALA A 387 -24.80 -14.96 -24.72
CA ALA A 387 -24.71 -15.70 -25.97
C ALA A 387 -25.98 -16.52 -26.22
N VAL A 388 -26.53 -16.37 -27.42
CA VAL A 388 -27.67 -17.14 -27.92
C VAL A 388 -27.19 -18.14 -28.97
N ALA A 389 -27.82 -19.32 -29.03
CA ALA A 389 -27.53 -20.32 -30.05
C ALA A 389 -27.82 -19.75 -31.46
N PRO A 390 -26.84 -19.66 -32.36
CA PRO A 390 -27.05 -19.10 -33.69
C PRO A 390 -27.91 -20.03 -34.56
N ALA A 391 -28.86 -19.46 -35.30
CA ALA A 391 -29.73 -20.21 -36.20
C ALA A 391 -29.02 -20.66 -37.50
N GLU A 392 -28.03 -19.87 -37.94
CA GLU A 392 -27.27 -20.13 -39.17
C GLU A 392 -25.81 -20.48 -38.89
N PRO A 393 -25.18 -21.37 -39.68
CA PRO A 393 -23.77 -21.70 -39.53
C PRO A 393 -22.90 -20.52 -39.96
N SER A 394 -21.88 -20.20 -39.16
CA SER A 394 -20.89 -19.16 -39.44
C SER A 394 -19.90 -19.56 -40.53
N GLY A 395 -19.71 -20.86 -40.75
CA GLY A 395 -18.86 -21.40 -41.80
C GLY A 395 -19.21 -22.85 -42.17
N PRO A 396 -18.79 -23.31 -43.36
CA PRO A 396 -18.06 -22.56 -44.39
C PRO A 396 -18.97 -21.60 -45.17
N ARG A 397 -18.44 -20.43 -45.55
CA ARG A 397 -19.18 -19.43 -46.34
C ARG A 397 -19.23 -19.86 -47.80
N VAL A 398 -20.15 -20.78 -48.12
CA VAL A 398 -20.27 -21.41 -49.45
C VAL A 398 -20.28 -20.36 -50.56
N LEU A 399 -21.06 -19.29 -50.41
CA LEU A 399 -21.13 -18.21 -51.41
C LEU A 399 -19.76 -17.56 -51.65
N LEU A 400 -19.06 -17.17 -50.59
CA LEU A 400 -17.73 -16.54 -50.71
C LEU A 400 -16.71 -17.50 -51.32
N ASN A 401 -16.68 -18.76 -50.88
CA ASN A 401 -15.79 -19.79 -51.41
C ASN A 401 -16.03 -20.01 -52.91
N THR A 402 -17.29 -20.03 -53.34
CA THR A 402 -17.63 -20.17 -54.77
C THR A 402 -17.21 -18.96 -55.60
N LEU A 403 -17.39 -17.74 -55.09
CA LEU A 403 -16.94 -16.52 -55.77
C LEU A 403 -15.41 -16.48 -55.93
N VAL A 404 -14.68 -16.82 -54.87
CA VAL A 404 -13.21 -16.94 -54.91
C VAL A 404 -12.78 -18.03 -55.89
N ALA A 405 -13.47 -19.17 -55.92
CA ALA A 405 -13.20 -20.25 -56.87
C ALA A 405 -13.47 -19.84 -58.33
N ILE A 406 -14.51 -19.05 -58.60
CA ILE A 406 -14.78 -18.49 -59.94
C ILE A 406 -13.63 -17.56 -60.36
N LEU A 407 -13.19 -16.68 -59.47
CA LEU A 407 -12.11 -15.73 -59.76
C LEU A 407 -10.78 -16.47 -60.03
N LEU A 408 -10.37 -17.34 -59.11
CA LEU A 408 -9.13 -18.13 -59.25
C LEU A 408 -9.21 -19.09 -60.43
N GLY A 409 -10.37 -19.74 -60.64
CA GLY A 409 -10.63 -20.61 -61.78
C GLY A 409 -10.52 -19.89 -63.12
N SER A 410 -11.00 -18.64 -63.19
CA SER A 410 -10.86 -17.79 -64.38
C SER A 410 -9.39 -17.45 -64.65
N ILE A 411 -8.65 -17.04 -63.63
CA ILE A 411 -7.22 -16.70 -63.74
C ILE A 411 -6.41 -17.94 -64.16
N LEU A 412 -6.63 -19.08 -63.51
CA LEU A 412 -5.97 -20.35 -63.85
C LEU A 412 -6.33 -20.81 -65.25
N GLY A 413 -7.59 -20.69 -65.66
CA GLY A 413 -8.04 -21.05 -67.00
C GLY A 413 -7.37 -20.21 -68.08
N VAL A 414 -7.31 -18.89 -67.90
CA VAL A 414 -6.60 -17.97 -68.81
C VAL A 414 -5.10 -18.26 -68.80
N GLY A 415 -4.49 -18.45 -67.63
CA GLY A 415 -3.07 -18.77 -67.47
C GLY A 415 -2.67 -20.07 -68.18
N LEU A 416 -3.47 -21.14 -68.02
CA LEU A 416 -3.27 -22.41 -68.73
C LEU A 416 -3.46 -22.25 -70.24
N ALA A 417 -4.44 -21.48 -70.69
CA ALA A 417 -4.64 -21.20 -72.10
C ALA A 417 -3.44 -20.45 -72.71
N LEU A 418 -2.89 -19.47 -71.98
CA LEU A 418 -1.68 -18.74 -72.37
C LEU A 418 -0.44 -19.63 -72.37
N LEU A 419 -0.24 -20.44 -71.33
CA LEU A 419 0.90 -21.35 -71.22
C LEU A 419 0.89 -22.37 -72.38
N LEU A 420 -0.26 -22.96 -72.67
CA LEU A 420 -0.40 -23.87 -73.81
C LEU A 420 -0.17 -23.17 -75.16
N GLU A 421 -0.49 -21.88 -75.27
CA GLU A 421 -0.19 -21.09 -76.47
C GLU A 421 1.30 -20.70 -76.57
N LEU A 422 1.98 -20.53 -75.44
CA LEU A 422 3.42 -20.27 -75.43
C LEU A 422 4.22 -21.53 -75.80
N LEU A 423 3.79 -22.71 -75.34
CA LEU A 423 4.41 -24.00 -75.65
C LEU A 423 4.10 -24.46 -77.09
N GLN A 424 2.90 -24.15 -77.58
CA GLN A 424 2.49 -24.42 -78.95
C GLN A 424 1.95 -23.12 -79.54
N ARG A 425 2.74 -22.46 -80.40
CA ARG A 425 2.35 -21.22 -81.10
C ARG A 425 1.71 -21.53 -82.46
N PRO A 426 0.38 -21.77 -82.55
CA PRO A 426 -0.27 -21.94 -83.83
C PRO A 426 -0.38 -20.60 -84.55
N VAL A 427 -0.18 -20.61 -85.87
CA VAL A 427 -0.51 -19.48 -86.74
C VAL A 427 -2.04 -19.38 -86.83
N ARG A 428 -2.64 -18.30 -86.34
CA ARG A 428 -4.11 -18.12 -86.29
C ARG A 428 -4.62 -16.92 -87.07
N SER A 429 -3.75 -15.98 -87.41
CA SER A 429 -4.09 -14.81 -88.22
C SER A 429 -3.05 -14.59 -89.33
N GLY A 430 -3.44 -13.85 -90.38
CA GLY A 430 -2.49 -13.41 -91.40
C GLY A 430 -1.36 -12.54 -90.81
N ALA A 431 -1.64 -11.79 -89.73
CA ALA A 431 -0.62 -11.04 -89.02
C ALA A 431 0.44 -11.96 -88.37
N ASP A 432 0.03 -13.13 -87.87
CA ASP A 432 0.98 -14.11 -87.32
C ASP A 432 1.92 -14.66 -88.41
N VAL A 433 1.42 -14.84 -89.64
CA VAL A 433 2.23 -15.25 -90.82
C VAL A 433 3.24 -14.17 -91.19
N HIS A 434 2.80 -12.91 -91.20
CA HIS A 434 3.66 -11.76 -91.46
C HIS A 434 4.77 -11.63 -90.41
N ASP A 435 4.43 -11.73 -89.12
CA ASP A 435 5.37 -11.62 -88.01
C ASP A 435 6.37 -12.79 -87.94
N LEU A 436 5.96 -14.00 -88.33
CA LEU A 436 6.82 -15.20 -88.32
C LEU A 436 7.73 -15.34 -89.54
N LEU A 437 7.24 -14.96 -90.74
CA LEU A 437 7.93 -15.21 -92.00
C LEU A 437 8.43 -13.93 -92.70
N GLY A 438 8.07 -12.74 -92.20
CA GLY A 438 8.53 -11.45 -92.72
C GLY A 438 7.94 -11.05 -94.08
N ILE A 439 6.93 -11.76 -94.57
CA ILE A 439 6.34 -11.56 -95.90
C ILE A 439 4.94 -10.92 -95.82
N PRO A 440 4.58 -9.98 -96.72
CA PRO A 440 3.26 -9.35 -96.72
C PRO A 440 2.17 -10.36 -97.12
N VAL A 441 1.09 -10.42 -96.34
CA VAL A 441 -0.06 -11.28 -96.65
C VAL A 441 -0.93 -10.60 -97.70
N LEU A 442 -0.95 -11.17 -98.92
CA LEU A 442 -1.63 -10.58 -100.08
C LEU A 442 -3.14 -10.88 -100.14
N GLY A 443 -3.61 -11.89 -99.40
CA GLY A 443 -5.03 -12.26 -99.33
C GLY A 443 -5.29 -13.40 -98.35
N THR A 444 -6.51 -13.49 -97.82
CA THR A 444 -6.96 -14.60 -96.97
C THR A 444 -8.19 -15.24 -97.59
N ILE A 445 -8.20 -16.58 -97.66
CA ILE A 445 -9.36 -17.35 -98.13
C ILE A 445 -9.94 -18.05 -96.90
N GLU A 446 -11.15 -17.68 -96.51
CA GLU A 446 -11.83 -18.32 -95.39
C GLU A 446 -12.33 -19.71 -95.80
N TRP A 447 -11.74 -20.75 -95.21
CA TRP A 447 -12.26 -22.11 -95.30
C TRP A 447 -13.11 -22.45 -94.08
N GLN A 448 -14.43 -22.57 -94.25
CA GLN A 448 -15.33 -23.05 -93.20
C GLN A 448 -15.50 -24.57 -93.31
N ALA A 449 -14.82 -25.32 -92.43
CA ALA A 449 -15.04 -26.75 -92.31
C ALA A 449 -16.46 -27.05 -91.75
N PRO A 450 -17.17 -28.07 -92.27
CA PRO A 450 -18.53 -28.39 -91.83
C PRO A 450 -18.54 -28.83 -90.35
N ARG A 451 -19.47 -28.27 -89.56
CA ARG A 451 -19.57 -28.52 -88.11
C ARG A 451 -19.91 -29.99 -87.84
N PRO A 452 -19.15 -30.71 -86.98
CA PRO A 452 -19.53 -32.06 -86.58
C PRO A 452 -20.75 -32.01 -85.65
N ARG A 453 -21.76 -32.86 -85.92
CA ARG A 453 -22.95 -33.04 -85.09
C ARG A 453 -22.57 -33.71 -83.75
N SER A 454 -22.41 -32.94 -82.68
CA SER A 454 -22.23 -33.49 -81.33
C SER A 454 -23.56 -33.56 -80.60
N GLY A 455 -24.12 -34.77 -80.47
CA GLY A 455 -25.27 -35.08 -79.62
C GLY A 455 -25.08 -36.44 -78.95
N LEU A 456 -25.64 -36.59 -77.75
CA LEU A 456 -25.56 -37.77 -76.85
C LEU A 456 -25.88 -39.14 -77.48
N ARG A 457 -26.35 -39.20 -78.74
CA ARG A 457 -26.60 -40.45 -79.49
C ARG A 457 -25.33 -41.17 -79.98
N ALA A 458 -24.15 -40.53 -79.97
CA ALA A 458 -22.91 -41.17 -80.43
C ALA A 458 -22.32 -42.21 -79.45
N LEU A 459 -22.78 -42.25 -78.20
CA LEU A 459 -22.33 -43.21 -77.18
C LEU A 459 -23.04 -44.58 -77.26
N MET A 460 -24.10 -44.72 -78.07
CA MET A 460 -24.87 -45.96 -78.22
C MET A 460 -24.64 -46.71 -79.55
N ALA A 461 -23.58 -46.39 -80.31
CA ALA A 461 -23.23 -47.15 -81.51
C ALA A 461 -22.29 -48.32 -81.17
N PRO A 462 -22.57 -49.57 -81.61
CA PRO A 462 -21.74 -50.72 -81.29
C PRO A 462 -20.40 -50.61 -82.03
N ARG A 463 -19.29 -50.65 -81.28
CA ARG A 463 -17.94 -50.77 -81.85
C ARG A 463 -17.77 -52.14 -82.51
N ARG A 464 -17.85 -52.20 -83.84
CA ARG A 464 -17.35 -53.37 -84.59
C ARG A 464 -15.82 -53.35 -84.57
N LEU A 465 -15.23 -54.35 -83.91
CA LEU A 465 -13.83 -54.72 -84.02
C LEU A 465 -13.59 -55.28 -85.43
N LEU A 466 -12.78 -54.58 -86.23
CA LEU A 466 -12.21 -55.13 -87.46
C LEU A 466 -11.00 -55.98 -87.09
N ARG A 467 -11.15 -57.31 -87.24
CA ARG A 467 -10.01 -58.24 -87.36
C ARG A 467 -9.43 -58.10 -88.76
N LEU A 468 -8.12 -57.93 -88.82
CA LEU A 468 -7.29 -58.07 -90.01
C LEU A 468 -7.31 -59.53 -90.47
N ASN A 469 -7.50 -59.73 -91.77
CA ASN A 469 -6.75 -60.69 -92.59
C ASN A 469 -6.39 -59.98 -93.89
#